data_AF-X0A7N4-F1
#
_entry.id   AF-X0A7N4-F1
#
_cell.length_a   1.000
_cell.length_b   1.000
_cell.length_c   1.000
_cell.angle_alpha   90.00
_cell.angle_beta   90.00
_cell.angle_gamma   90.00
#
_symmetry.space_group_name_H-M   'P 1'
#
loop_
_entity.id
_entity.type
_entity.pdbx_description
1 polymer ?
#
loop_
_entity_poly.entity_id
_entity_poly.type
_entity_poly.pdbx_seq_one_letter_code
_entity_poly.pdbx_strand_id
1 'polypeptide(L)'
;MALNFLSSTAMNINGKEIGAPEHQTFCSFNGFMTQVFVIQTDYWVLTIAMCTYVILAGYKSLSSWVQDQRIFLSCLPWVLSLLWAGIGLKLAGYGDIGAWCWFTSDEVRLLANFVPRWVIIITILSMYARLYFILRKSHKSFISLGNSNSTSEPSRERTITRSNHDVWRYHESDAAGRRRLQRIARLMIMYPVVYMLVWTLPTAIRIYQTIKHTPAPFALQTIDKACIVSQGLVDAIIYGVNESSLSRWRELIFPSSDKDVTETVSARNIDTRVSTRVHSNAAVASSASSSKVIITTSIEQETSSIDKDDGVELTEMRPVFRQNSGLR
;
A
#
# COMPACT_ATOMS: atom_id res chain seq x y z
N MET A 1 2.14 7.91 -17.10
CA MET A 1 3.05 9.07 -17.24
C MET A 1 4.28 8.76 -18.09
N ALA A 2 5.17 7.82 -17.73
CA ALA A 2 6.42 7.56 -18.48
C ALA A 2 6.20 7.28 -19.98
N LEU A 3 5.26 6.40 -20.33
CA LEU A 3 4.90 6.11 -21.73
C LEU A 3 4.47 7.36 -22.50
N ASN A 4 3.82 8.31 -21.83
CA ASN A 4 3.34 9.54 -22.46
C ASN A 4 4.54 10.42 -22.86
N PHE A 5 5.51 10.62 -21.96
CA PHE A 5 6.75 11.33 -22.29
C PHE A 5 7.59 10.60 -23.32
N LEU A 6 7.69 9.26 -23.22
CA LEU A 6 8.41 8.45 -24.21
C LEU A 6 7.80 8.59 -25.60
N SER A 7 6.46 8.62 -25.71
CA SER A 7 5.79 8.82 -26.99
C SER A 7 6.07 10.20 -27.61
N SER A 8 6.10 11.26 -26.80
CA SER A 8 6.46 12.62 -27.27
C SER A 8 7.90 12.67 -27.77
N THR A 9 8.83 12.11 -27.00
CA THR A 9 10.25 12.05 -27.37
C THR A 9 10.46 11.21 -28.63
N ALA A 10 9.79 10.06 -28.77
CA ALA A 10 9.89 9.21 -29.94
C ALA A 10 9.39 9.91 -31.23
N MET A 11 8.33 10.72 -31.13
CA MET A 11 7.85 11.54 -32.26
C MET A 11 8.88 12.58 -32.68
N ASN A 12 9.41 13.34 -31.72
CA ASN A 12 10.41 14.37 -31.98
C ASN A 12 11.71 13.79 -32.58
N ILE A 13 12.19 12.64 -32.10
CA ILE A 13 13.39 11.97 -32.64
C ILE A 13 13.18 11.49 -34.08
N ASN A 14 11.95 11.09 -34.43
CA ASN A 14 11.61 10.67 -35.80
C ASN A 14 11.39 11.84 -36.78
N GLY A 15 11.72 13.08 -36.38
CA GLY A 15 11.51 14.28 -37.19
C GLY A 15 10.05 14.73 -37.29
N LYS A 16 9.14 14.12 -36.50
CA LYS A 16 7.73 14.51 -36.42
C LYS A 16 7.55 15.45 -35.23
N GLU A 17 7.76 16.74 -35.47
CA GLU A 17 7.64 17.75 -34.43
C GLU A 17 6.21 17.76 -33.85
N ILE A 18 6.09 17.52 -32.55
CA ILE A 18 4.78 17.47 -31.86
C ILE A 18 4.05 18.82 -31.88
N GLY A 19 4.76 19.92 -32.11
CA GLY A 19 4.20 21.27 -32.28
C GLY A 19 3.64 21.56 -33.68
N ALA A 20 3.88 20.69 -34.66
CA ALA A 20 3.38 20.89 -36.01
C ALA A 20 1.84 20.80 -36.08
N PRO A 21 1.17 21.62 -36.92
CA PRO A 21 -0.29 21.63 -37.01
C PRO A 21 -0.88 20.28 -37.43
N GLU A 22 -0.13 19.49 -38.21
CA GLU A 22 -0.50 18.11 -38.60
C GLU A 22 -0.61 17.14 -37.41
N HIS A 23 0.00 17.45 -36.28
CA HIS A 23 0.07 16.61 -35.08
C HIS A 23 -0.65 17.22 -33.87
N GLN A 24 -1.47 18.26 -34.08
CA GLN A 24 -2.18 18.96 -33.02
C GLN A 24 -3.05 18.04 -32.16
N THR A 25 -3.72 17.05 -32.76
CA THR A 25 -4.55 16.08 -32.01
C THR A 25 -3.72 15.20 -31.08
N PHE A 26 -2.55 14.75 -31.55
CA PHE A 26 -1.62 13.99 -30.72
C PHE A 26 -1.10 14.85 -29.57
N CYS A 27 -0.72 16.10 -29.87
CA CYS A 27 -0.25 17.05 -28.86
C CYS A 27 -1.31 17.34 -27.80
N SER A 28 -2.55 17.59 -28.21
CA SER A 28 -3.67 17.83 -27.30
C SER A 28 -3.94 16.63 -26.38
N PHE A 29 -3.98 15.41 -26.94
CA PHE A 29 -4.15 14.19 -26.17
C PHE A 29 -2.98 13.93 -25.22
N ASN A 30 -1.75 14.07 -25.71
CA ASN A 30 -0.54 13.93 -24.90
C ASN A 30 -0.52 14.94 -23.73
N GLY A 31 -0.94 16.19 -23.98
CA GLY A 31 -1.05 17.21 -22.93
C GLY A 31 -2.15 16.94 -21.94
N PHE A 32 -3.31 16.45 -22.39
CA PHE A 32 -4.38 15.99 -21.51
C PHE A 32 -3.90 14.85 -20.61
N MET A 33 -3.27 13.83 -21.17
CA MET A 33 -2.75 12.70 -20.41
C MET A 33 -1.65 13.12 -19.43
N THR A 34 -0.75 14.04 -19.84
CA THR A 34 0.24 14.64 -18.94
C THR A 34 -0.46 15.31 -17.76
N GLN A 35 -1.45 16.16 -18.04
CA GLN A 35 -2.19 16.88 -17.02
C GLN A 35 -2.87 15.91 -16.05
N VAL A 36 -3.59 14.90 -16.56
CA VAL A 36 -4.28 13.88 -15.75
C VAL A 36 -3.29 13.21 -14.81
N PHE A 37 -2.16 12.70 -15.31
CA PHE A 37 -1.22 11.96 -14.45
C PHE A 37 -0.53 12.85 -13.41
N VAL A 38 -0.19 14.10 -13.76
CA VAL A 38 0.53 15.03 -12.87
C VAL A 38 -0.34 15.46 -11.68
N ILE A 39 -1.63 15.72 -11.89
CA ILE A 39 -2.56 16.09 -10.81
C ILE A 39 -3.09 14.85 -10.08
N GLN A 40 -3.12 13.71 -10.75
CA GLN A 40 -3.52 12.44 -10.15
C GLN A 40 -2.59 12.03 -9.02
N THR A 41 -1.27 12.18 -9.21
CA THR A 41 -0.32 11.93 -8.11
C THR A 41 -0.64 12.80 -6.90
N ASP A 42 -1.01 14.07 -7.09
CA ASP A 42 -1.34 14.97 -5.97
C ASP A 42 -2.60 14.53 -5.23
N TYR A 43 -3.67 14.18 -5.95
CA TYR A 43 -4.91 13.73 -5.32
C TYR A 43 -4.76 12.37 -4.63
N TRP A 44 -3.93 11.48 -5.15
CA TRP A 44 -3.60 10.23 -4.45
C TRP A 44 -2.91 10.50 -3.13
N VAL A 45 -1.92 11.38 -3.12
CA VAL A 45 -1.18 11.76 -1.91
C VAL A 45 -2.10 12.39 -0.88
N LEU A 46 -2.94 13.33 -1.31
CA LEU A 46 -3.92 13.95 -0.44
C LEU A 46 -4.86 12.90 0.16
N THR A 47 -5.38 11.99 -0.67
CA THR A 47 -6.26 10.91 -0.21
C THR A 47 -5.57 10.00 0.79
N ILE A 48 -4.32 9.61 0.54
CA ILE A 48 -3.51 8.80 1.48
C ILE A 48 -3.31 9.55 2.80
N ALA A 49 -2.99 10.84 2.75
CA ALA A 49 -2.82 11.67 3.95
C ALA A 49 -4.13 11.81 4.74
N MET A 50 -5.27 12.01 4.07
CA MET A 50 -6.59 12.07 4.69
C MET A 50 -6.93 10.75 5.39
N CYS A 51 -6.81 9.62 4.69
CA CYS A 51 -7.06 8.29 5.26
C CYS A 51 -6.15 8.02 6.46
N THR A 52 -4.86 8.34 6.33
CA THR A 52 -3.87 8.19 7.40
C THR A 52 -4.26 9.03 8.61
N TYR A 53 -4.58 10.30 8.42
CA TYR A 53 -5.01 11.18 9.50
C TYR A 53 -6.24 10.64 10.24
N VAL A 54 -7.28 10.23 9.51
CA VAL A 54 -8.52 9.70 10.09
C VAL A 54 -8.26 8.46 10.95
N ILE A 55 -7.47 7.52 10.42
CA ILE A 55 -7.18 6.25 11.11
C ILE A 55 -6.34 6.52 12.37
N LEU A 56 -5.32 7.37 12.29
CA LEU A 56 -4.42 7.63 13.43
C LEU A 56 -4.99 8.62 14.47
N ALA A 57 -5.88 9.53 14.07
CA ALA A 57 -6.54 10.45 15.00
C ALA A 57 -7.56 9.72 15.90
N GLY A 58 -7.89 8.46 15.60
CA GLY A 58 -8.73 7.62 16.46
C GLY A 58 -10.24 7.86 16.29
N TYR A 59 -10.67 8.46 15.16
CA TYR A 59 -12.07 8.63 14.83
C TYR A 59 -12.71 7.29 14.45
N LYS A 60 -13.21 6.52 15.44
CA LYS A 60 -13.70 5.15 15.24
C LYS A 60 -14.73 5.01 14.10
N SER A 61 -15.75 5.86 14.07
CA SER A 61 -16.80 5.81 13.04
C SER A 61 -16.30 6.20 11.65
N LEU A 62 -15.37 7.16 11.57
CA LEU A 62 -14.85 7.62 10.29
C LEU A 62 -13.80 6.65 9.73
N SER A 63 -13.03 6.01 10.61
CA SER A 63 -12.08 4.96 10.26
C SER A 63 -12.79 3.72 9.70
N SER A 64 -13.92 3.29 10.29
CA SER A 64 -14.70 2.18 9.73
C SER A 64 -15.30 2.55 8.37
N TRP A 65 -15.85 3.76 8.24
CA TRP A 65 -16.37 4.25 6.97
C TRP A 65 -15.31 4.28 5.86
N VAL A 66 -14.08 4.73 6.16
CA VAL A 66 -12.95 4.73 5.21
C VAL A 66 -12.63 3.32 4.73
N GLN A 67 -12.74 2.30 5.59
CA GLN A 67 -12.50 0.91 5.22
C GLN A 67 -13.63 0.35 4.35
N ASP A 68 -14.88 0.63 4.70
CA ASP A 68 -16.05 0.17 3.96
C ASP A 68 -16.14 0.80 2.56
N GLN A 69 -15.75 2.08 2.42
CA GLN A 69 -15.86 2.85 1.18
C GLN A 69 -14.55 2.91 0.38
N ARG A 70 -13.70 1.89 0.50
CA ARG A 70 -12.38 1.86 -0.16
C ARG A 70 -12.43 2.01 -1.68
N ILE A 71 -13.44 1.43 -2.34
CA ILE A 71 -13.62 1.54 -3.79
C ILE A 71 -13.92 2.98 -4.18
N PHE A 72 -14.85 3.63 -3.48
CA PHE A 72 -15.20 5.03 -3.71
C PHE A 72 -13.99 5.95 -3.54
N LEU A 73 -13.23 5.77 -2.45
CA LEU A 73 -11.99 6.53 -2.21
C LEU A 73 -10.92 6.30 -3.29
N SER A 74 -10.87 5.11 -3.89
CA SER A 74 -9.96 4.79 -4.99
C SER A 74 -10.40 5.43 -6.31
N CYS A 75 -11.69 5.63 -6.53
CA CYS A 75 -12.22 6.28 -7.74
C CYS A 75 -12.09 7.81 -7.69
N LEU A 76 -12.14 8.39 -6.49
CA LEU A 76 -12.15 9.84 -6.29
C LEU A 76 -10.95 10.57 -6.94
N PRO A 77 -9.68 10.13 -6.76
CA PRO A 77 -8.53 10.74 -7.44
C PRO A 77 -8.66 10.74 -8.97
N TRP A 78 -9.11 9.63 -9.55
CA TRP A 78 -9.29 9.51 -11.00
C TRP A 78 -10.31 10.50 -11.53
N VAL A 79 -11.47 10.58 -10.89
CA VAL A 79 -12.55 11.48 -11.32
C VAL A 79 -12.11 12.94 -11.21
N LEU A 80 -11.53 13.34 -10.07
CA LEU A 80 -11.06 14.72 -9.88
C LEU A 80 -9.97 15.09 -10.90
N SER A 81 -9.04 14.18 -11.20
CA SER A 81 -8.02 14.41 -12.22
C SER A 81 -8.60 14.58 -13.61
N LEU A 82 -9.49 13.68 -14.03
CA LEU A 82 -10.10 13.75 -15.36
C LEU A 82 -10.93 15.02 -15.52
N LEU A 83 -11.67 15.41 -14.49
CA LEU A 83 -12.44 16.66 -14.50
C LEU A 83 -11.54 17.88 -14.62
N TRP A 84 -10.50 17.98 -13.80
CA TRP A 84 -9.60 19.14 -13.82
C TRP A 84 -8.81 19.25 -15.14
N ALA A 85 -8.32 18.13 -15.67
CA ALA A 85 -7.69 18.11 -16.99
C ALA A 85 -8.68 18.44 -18.12
N GLY A 86 -9.92 17.95 -18.05
CA GLY A 86 -10.97 18.28 -19.02
C GLY A 86 -11.33 19.76 -19.03
N ILE A 87 -11.42 20.38 -17.85
CA ILE A 87 -11.63 21.83 -17.70
C ILE A 87 -10.45 22.59 -18.31
N GLY A 88 -9.21 22.17 -18.03
CA GLY A 88 -8.01 22.77 -18.61
C GLY A 88 -7.98 22.71 -20.14
N LEU A 89 -8.39 21.57 -20.72
CA LEU A 89 -8.51 21.40 -22.17
C LEU A 89 -9.50 22.38 -22.79
N LYS A 90 -10.65 22.61 -22.13
CA LYS A 90 -11.71 23.49 -22.64
C LYS A 90 -11.41 24.97 -22.49
N LEU A 91 -10.75 25.39 -21.39
CA LEU A 91 -10.53 26.80 -21.08
C LEU A 91 -9.22 27.36 -21.66
N ALA A 92 -8.14 26.58 -21.65
CA ALA A 92 -6.82 27.06 -22.04
C ALA A 92 -6.23 26.27 -23.23
N GLY A 93 -6.61 25.00 -23.38
CA GLY A 93 -6.03 24.10 -24.36
C GLY A 93 -4.61 23.63 -23.99
N TYR A 94 -4.15 22.60 -24.69
CA TYR A 94 -2.77 22.08 -24.57
C TYR A 94 -2.03 22.29 -25.87
N GLY A 95 -0.79 22.77 -25.77
CA GLY A 95 0.11 23.02 -26.89
C GLY A 95 1.54 22.62 -26.55
N ASP A 96 2.41 22.66 -27.55
CA ASP A 96 3.79 22.25 -27.39
C ASP A 96 4.59 23.25 -26.55
N ILE A 97 5.36 22.73 -25.60
CA ILE A 97 6.31 23.50 -24.78
C ILE A 97 7.77 23.10 -25.07
N GLY A 98 8.00 22.37 -26.18
CA GLY A 98 9.27 21.96 -26.75
C GLY A 98 9.76 20.56 -26.35
N ALA A 99 9.17 19.94 -25.32
CA ALA A 99 9.57 18.60 -24.86
C ALA A 99 8.39 17.62 -24.82
N TRP A 100 7.25 18.12 -24.38
CA TRP A 100 5.95 17.46 -24.41
C TRP A 100 4.89 18.55 -24.56
N CYS A 101 3.63 18.14 -24.71
CA CYS A 101 2.53 19.08 -24.80
C CYS A 101 1.93 19.37 -23.42
N TRP A 102 1.69 20.65 -23.13
CA TRP A 102 1.10 21.09 -21.87
C TRP A 102 0.46 22.49 -22.01
N PHE A 103 0.18 23.17 -20.90
CA PHE A 103 -0.27 24.56 -20.96
C PHE A 103 0.86 25.45 -21.48
N THR A 104 0.57 26.21 -22.52
CA THR A 104 1.52 27.11 -23.19
C THR A 104 1.80 28.35 -22.36
N SER A 105 0.77 28.92 -21.73
CA SER A 105 0.88 30.08 -20.85
C SER A 105 1.52 29.74 -19.50
N ASP A 106 2.53 30.52 -19.11
CA ASP A 106 3.19 30.46 -17.81
C ASP A 106 2.23 30.73 -16.64
N GLU A 107 1.36 31.72 -16.80
CA GLU A 107 0.39 32.10 -15.78
C GLU A 107 -0.61 30.97 -15.52
N VAL A 108 -1.10 30.35 -16.60
CA VAL A 108 -2.01 29.20 -16.49
C VAL A 108 -1.28 28.02 -15.85
N ARG A 109 -0.02 27.75 -16.20
CA ARG A 109 0.77 26.70 -15.54
C ARG A 109 0.88 26.95 -14.04
N LEU A 110 1.28 28.16 -13.65
CA LEU A 110 1.44 28.57 -12.25
C LEU A 110 0.12 28.40 -11.48
N LEU A 111 -0.98 28.96 -12.01
CA LEU A 111 -2.28 28.97 -11.34
C LEU A 111 -2.96 27.60 -11.34
N ALA A 112 -2.90 26.84 -12.44
CA ALA A 112 -3.63 25.58 -12.58
C ALA A 112 -2.89 24.35 -12.01
N ASN A 113 -1.58 24.44 -11.79
CA ASN A 113 -0.77 23.32 -11.29
C ASN A 113 -0.01 23.64 -10.02
N PHE A 114 0.81 24.70 -10.04
CA PHE A 114 1.72 24.97 -8.92
C PHE A 114 0.95 25.45 -7.69
N VAL A 115 0.04 26.42 -7.84
CA VAL A 115 -0.75 26.95 -6.72
C VAL A 115 -1.57 25.84 -6.02
N PRO A 116 -2.39 25.03 -6.72
CA PRO A 116 -3.09 23.90 -6.11
C PRO A 116 -2.16 22.93 -5.39
N ARG A 117 -0.97 22.66 -5.96
CA ARG A 117 0.00 21.75 -5.36
C ARG A 117 0.55 22.28 -4.03
N TRP A 118 0.89 23.56 -3.95
CA TRP A 118 1.32 24.19 -2.70
C TRP A 118 0.21 24.18 -1.64
N VAL A 119 -1.05 24.42 -2.04
CA VAL A 119 -2.20 24.31 -1.15
C VAL A 119 -2.33 22.88 -0.59
N ILE A 120 -2.18 21.86 -1.44
CA ILE A 120 -2.21 20.45 -1.02
C ILE A 120 -1.08 20.14 -0.04
N ILE A 121 0.15 20.54 -0.37
CA ILE A 121 1.33 20.35 0.48
C ILE A 121 1.11 20.97 1.87
N ILE A 122 0.67 22.24 1.92
CA ILE A 122 0.41 22.95 3.18
C ILE A 122 -0.70 22.25 3.97
N THR A 123 -1.77 21.81 3.29
CA THR A 123 -2.88 21.09 3.92
C THR A 123 -2.38 19.81 4.58
N ILE A 124 -1.60 19.00 3.86
CA ILE A 124 -1.04 17.75 4.38
C ILE A 124 -0.12 18.01 5.57
N LEU A 125 0.77 19.00 5.49
CA LEU A 125 1.64 19.39 6.60
C LEU A 125 0.84 19.82 7.82
N SER A 126 -0.24 20.58 7.65
CA SER A 126 -1.10 21.02 8.74
C SER A 126 -1.79 19.83 9.44
N MET A 127 -2.26 18.85 8.67
CA MET A 127 -2.88 17.63 9.19
C MET A 127 -1.89 16.79 9.97
N TYR A 128 -0.68 16.61 9.44
CA TYR A 128 0.38 15.87 10.14
C TYR A 128 0.91 16.60 11.37
N ALA A 129 1.01 17.93 11.35
CA ALA A 129 1.36 18.71 12.52
C ALA A 129 0.32 18.51 13.63
N ARG A 130 -0.98 18.62 13.29
CA ARG A 130 -2.08 18.32 14.23
C ARG A 130 -1.98 16.90 14.78
N LEU A 131 -1.73 15.92 13.92
CA LEU A 131 -1.54 14.53 14.34
C LEU A 131 -0.36 14.39 15.30
N TYR A 132 0.79 14.98 14.99
CA TYR A 132 1.97 14.96 15.85
C TYR A 132 1.66 15.56 17.24
N PHE A 133 0.94 16.68 17.30
CA PHE A 133 0.53 17.28 18.58
C PHE A 133 -0.41 16.37 19.37
N ILE A 134 -1.40 15.76 18.73
CA ILE A 134 -2.32 14.79 19.35
C ILE A 134 -1.54 13.62 19.96
N LEU A 135 -0.61 13.03 19.19
CA LEU A 135 0.22 11.91 19.62
C LEU A 135 1.16 12.29 20.76
N ARG A 136 1.78 13.47 20.71
CA ARG A 136 2.72 13.92 21.74
C ARG A 136 1.98 14.21 23.05
N LYS A 137 0.78 14.79 22.98
CA LYS A 137 -0.08 15.05 24.14
C LYS A 137 -0.51 13.74 24.81
N SER A 138 -0.94 12.75 24.04
CA SER A 138 -1.36 11.46 24.61
C SER A 138 -0.18 10.72 25.26
N HIS A 139 0.99 10.69 24.64
CA HIS A 139 2.17 10.04 25.22
C HIS A 139 2.62 10.67 26.54
N LYS A 140 2.55 12.00 26.67
CA LYS A 140 2.82 12.70 27.95
C LYS A 140 1.82 12.33 29.04
N SER A 141 0.53 12.18 28.70
CA SER A 141 -0.51 11.78 29.65
C SER A 141 -0.30 10.37 30.21
N PHE A 142 0.15 9.42 29.39
CA PHE A 142 0.43 8.05 29.85
C PHE A 142 1.67 7.98 30.76
N ILE A 143 2.72 8.76 30.49
CA ILE A 143 3.92 8.81 31.34
C ILE A 143 3.59 9.39 32.73
N SER A 144 2.71 10.40 32.78
CA SER A 144 2.29 11.00 34.06
C SER A 144 1.55 10.01 34.97
N LEU A 145 0.72 9.11 34.42
CA LEU A 145 0.04 8.07 35.22
C LEU A 145 0.99 6.99 35.73
N GLY A 146 2.02 6.63 34.95
CA GLY A 146 3.01 5.63 35.36
C GLY A 146 3.91 6.07 36.51
N ASN A 147 4.19 7.38 36.61
CA ASN A 147 5.03 7.94 37.67
C ASN A 147 4.28 8.16 39.00
N SER A 148 2.95 8.05 39.02
CA SER A 148 2.13 8.15 40.23
C SER A 148 1.99 6.82 40.99
N ASN A 149 2.35 5.69 40.36
CA ASN A 149 2.25 4.35 40.95
C ASN A 149 3.54 3.87 41.63
N SER A 150 4.63 4.65 41.62
CA SER A 150 5.91 4.27 42.25
C SER A 150 6.02 4.69 43.72
N THR A 151 4.90 5.03 44.38
CA THR A 151 4.89 5.41 45.81
C THR A 151 3.69 4.80 46.53
N SER A 152 3.60 3.48 46.59
CA SER A 152 2.85 2.79 47.64
C SER A 152 3.40 1.37 47.89
N GLU A 153 3.65 1.12 49.18
CA GLU A 153 4.16 -0.07 49.86
C GLU A 153 3.43 -1.40 49.52
N PRO A 154 4.04 -2.56 49.83
CA PRO A 154 3.56 -3.87 49.43
C PRO A 154 2.54 -4.42 50.44
N SER A 155 1.32 -4.75 50.02
CA SER A 155 0.40 -5.58 50.81
C SER A 155 -0.74 -6.20 50.00
N ARG A 156 -0.65 -7.54 49.89
CA ARG A 156 -1.71 -8.56 49.97
C ARG A 156 -2.69 -8.83 48.82
N GLU A 157 -2.87 -10.14 48.69
CA GLU A 157 -4.00 -10.92 48.17
C GLU A 157 -4.33 -10.89 46.67
N ARG A 158 -3.70 -11.86 46.01
CA ARG A 158 -3.97 -12.39 44.68
C ARG A 158 -5.38 -13.00 44.59
N THR A 159 -6.28 -12.39 43.83
CA THR A 159 -7.42 -13.09 43.21
C THR A 159 -7.23 -13.06 41.69
N ILE A 160 -6.83 -14.20 41.11
CA ILE A 160 -6.61 -14.38 39.67
C ILE A 160 -7.97 -14.37 38.98
N THR A 161 -8.39 -13.21 38.47
CA THR A 161 -9.49 -13.09 37.51
C THR A 161 -8.95 -13.38 36.11
N ARG A 162 -9.25 -14.58 35.58
CA ARG A 162 -8.82 -15.06 34.25
C ARG A 162 -9.32 -14.20 33.09
N SER A 163 -10.27 -13.28 33.31
CA SER A 163 -10.77 -12.32 32.30
C SER A 163 -9.82 -11.14 32.05
N ASN A 164 -8.98 -10.78 33.02
CA ASN A 164 -8.06 -9.65 32.86
C ASN A 164 -6.97 -9.97 31.81
N HIS A 165 -6.49 -11.22 31.75
CA HIS A 165 -5.41 -11.59 30.84
C HIS A 165 -5.78 -11.44 29.35
N ASP A 166 -7.04 -11.68 28.97
CA ASP A 166 -7.51 -11.54 27.59
C ASP A 166 -7.74 -10.07 27.20
N VAL A 167 -8.22 -9.24 28.14
CA VAL A 167 -8.39 -7.79 27.93
C VAL A 167 -7.04 -7.07 27.82
N TRP A 168 -6.06 -7.41 28.66
CA TRP A 168 -4.70 -6.86 28.58
C TRP A 168 -4.01 -7.24 27.27
N ARG A 169 -4.14 -8.50 26.83
CA ARG A 169 -3.57 -8.98 25.55
C ARG A 169 -4.19 -8.25 24.34
N TYR A 170 -5.49 -7.94 24.38
CA TYR A 170 -6.17 -7.17 23.32
C TYR A 170 -5.71 -5.70 23.29
N HIS A 171 -5.62 -5.06 24.45
CA HIS A 171 -5.16 -3.66 24.55
C HIS A 171 -3.69 -3.50 24.14
N GLU A 172 -2.84 -4.47 24.46
CA GLU A 172 -1.43 -4.48 24.05
C GLU A 172 -1.26 -4.69 22.54
N SER A 173 -2.06 -5.58 21.94
CA SER A 173 -2.08 -5.80 20.49
C SER A 173 -2.51 -4.54 19.72
N ASP A 174 -3.57 -3.85 20.18
CA ASP A 174 -4.06 -2.60 19.57
C ASP A 174 -3.07 -1.43 19.78
N ALA A 175 -2.42 -1.35 20.94
CA ALA A 175 -1.35 -0.37 21.17
C ALA A 175 -0.12 -0.62 20.28
N ALA A 176 0.31 -1.88 20.12
CA ALA A 176 1.41 -2.24 19.24
C ALA A 176 1.09 -1.97 17.76
N GLY A 177 -0.13 -2.30 17.32
CA GLY A 177 -0.63 -1.99 15.98
C GLY A 177 -0.63 -0.49 15.69
N ARG A 178 -1.13 0.33 16.62
CA ARG A 178 -1.10 1.79 16.50
C ARG A 178 0.31 2.34 16.46
N ARG A 179 1.26 1.84 17.28
CA ARG A 179 2.68 2.27 17.23
C ARG A 179 3.33 1.95 15.88
N ARG A 180 3.05 0.78 15.30
CA ARG A 180 3.52 0.40 13.96
C ARG A 180 2.96 1.35 12.90
N LEU A 181 1.65 1.60 12.95
CA LEU A 181 0.99 2.53 12.03
C LEU A 181 1.54 3.97 12.18
N GLN A 182 1.83 4.42 13.39
CA GLN A 182 2.48 5.71 13.67
C GLN A 182 3.89 5.81 13.10
N ARG A 183 4.67 4.73 13.16
CA ARG A 183 6.01 4.70 12.54
C ARG A 183 5.90 4.83 11.02
N ILE A 184 4.98 4.09 10.40
CA ILE A 184 4.71 4.17 8.96
C ILE A 184 4.20 5.56 8.57
N ALA A 185 3.25 6.13 9.32
CA ALA A 185 2.74 7.47 9.10
C ALA A 185 3.81 8.56 9.28
N ARG A 186 4.78 8.37 10.18
CA ARG A 186 5.93 9.28 10.31
C ARG A 186 6.88 9.16 9.13
N LEU A 187 7.05 7.97 8.58
CA LEU A 187 7.71 7.79 7.28
C LEU A 187 6.96 8.56 6.18
N MET A 188 5.62 8.60 6.24
CA MET A 188 4.79 9.42 5.33
C MET A 188 4.91 10.94 5.55
N ILE A 189 5.45 11.44 6.68
CA ILE A 189 5.75 12.87 6.86
C ILE A 189 6.98 13.30 6.03
N MET A 190 7.92 12.39 5.77
CA MET A 190 9.05 12.70 4.89
C MET A 190 8.57 12.98 3.46
N TYR A 191 7.41 12.44 3.07
CA TYR A 191 6.87 12.57 1.72
C TYR A 191 6.58 14.04 1.31
N PRO A 192 5.72 14.81 2.01
CA PRO A 192 5.50 16.23 1.69
C PRO A 192 6.76 17.09 1.78
N VAL A 193 7.72 16.73 2.63
CA VAL A 193 8.97 17.48 2.81
C VAL A 193 9.91 17.28 1.62
N VAL A 194 10.07 16.03 1.14
CA VAL A 194 10.81 15.77 -0.10
C VAL A 194 10.13 16.45 -1.28
N TYR A 195 8.79 16.36 -1.35
CA TYR A 195 8.00 17.04 -2.37
C TYR A 195 8.15 18.57 -2.33
N MET A 196 8.13 19.18 -1.15
CA MET A 196 8.44 20.60 -0.96
C MET A 196 9.78 20.95 -1.60
N LEU A 197 10.84 20.20 -1.29
CA LEU A 197 12.18 20.47 -1.82
C LEU A 197 12.22 20.33 -3.35
N VAL A 198 11.62 19.26 -3.89
CA VAL A 198 11.56 19.01 -5.34
C VAL A 198 10.78 20.11 -6.07
N TRP A 199 9.66 20.59 -5.51
CA TRP A 199 8.80 21.59 -6.15
C TRP A 199 9.21 23.04 -5.87
N THR A 200 10.04 23.30 -4.86
CA THR A 200 10.53 24.65 -4.57
C THR A 200 11.28 25.25 -5.75
N LEU A 201 12.16 24.47 -6.39
CA LEU A 201 12.98 24.95 -7.50
C LEU A 201 12.15 25.25 -8.77
N PRO A 202 11.29 24.35 -9.28
CA PRO A 202 10.35 24.64 -10.36
C PRO A 202 9.44 25.85 -10.06
N THR A 203 8.91 25.94 -8.84
CA THR A 203 8.03 27.05 -8.45
C THR A 203 8.77 28.39 -8.47
N ALA A 204 9.99 28.43 -7.93
CA ALA A 204 10.80 29.65 -7.92
C ALA A 204 11.10 30.13 -9.35
N ILE A 205 11.42 29.21 -10.27
CA ILE A 205 11.66 29.52 -11.68
C ILE A 205 10.39 30.10 -12.33
N ARG A 206 9.22 29.52 -12.07
CA ARG A 206 7.94 29.98 -12.65
C ARG A 206 7.48 31.33 -12.09
N ILE A 207 7.64 31.56 -10.79
CA ILE A 207 7.38 32.87 -10.17
C ILE A 207 8.30 33.92 -10.79
N TYR A 208 9.59 33.61 -10.96
CA TYR A 208 10.54 34.52 -11.61
C TYR A 208 10.12 34.86 -13.05
N GLN A 209 9.74 33.87 -13.85
CA GLN A 209 9.26 34.07 -15.24
C GLN A 209 7.99 34.92 -15.29
N THR A 210 7.06 34.70 -14.36
CA THR A 210 5.79 35.44 -14.30
C THR A 210 6.00 36.91 -13.93
N ILE A 211 6.95 37.21 -13.01
CA ILE A 211 7.21 38.58 -12.55
C ILE A 211 8.07 39.37 -13.54
N LYS A 212 9.09 38.74 -14.14
CA LYS A 212 10.05 39.44 -15.01
C LYS A 212 9.56 39.55 -16.45
N HIS A 213 8.52 38.80 -16.85
CA HIS A 213 8.03 38.68 -18.23
C HIS A 213 9.12 38.36 -19.27
N THR A 214 10.30 37.91 -18.82
CA THR A 214 11.41 37.52 -19.69
C THR A 214 11.48 35.99 -19.77
N PRO A 215 11.63 35.43 -20.98
CA PRO A 215 11.79 33.99 -21.12
C PRO A 215 13.09 33.57 -20.43
N ALA A 216 13.02 32.55 -19.57
CA ALA A 216 14.21 32.04 -18.92
C ALA A 216 15.18 31.45 -19.95
N PRO A 217 16.51 31.57 -19.74
CA PRO A 217 17.51 30.93 -20.60
C PRO A 217 17.23 29.43 -20.72
N PHE A 218 17.57 28.87 -21.88
CA PHE A 218 17.31 27.47 -22.23
C PHE A 218 17.73 26.49 -21.11
N ALA A 219 18.89 26.71 -20.48
CA ALA A 219 19.38 25.89 -19.38
C ALA A 219 18.40 25.82 -18.19
N LEU A 220 17.78 26.94 -17.79
CA LEU A 220 16.80 26.96 -16.70
C LEU A 220 15.50 26.25 -17.08
N GLN A 221 15.07 26.35 -18.33
CA GLN A 221 13.90 25.61 -18.80
C GLN A 221 14.15 24.09 -18.82
N THR A 222 15.35 23.66 -19.20
CA THR A 222 15.74 22.25 -19.18
C THR A 222 15.79 21.69 -17.76
N ILE A 223 16.35 22.45 -16.80
CA ILE A 223 16.38 22.05 -15.39
C ILE A 223 14.96 21.93 -14.82
N ASP A 224 14.09 22.92 -15.07
CA ASP A 224 12.68 22.87 -14.65
C ASP A 224 11.98 21.61 -15.17
N LYS A 225 12.11 21.34 -16.47
CA LYS A 225 11.54 20.15 -17.10
C LYS A 225 12.10 18.85 -16.52
N ALA A 226 13.41 18.77 -16.28
CA ALA A 226 14.06 17.61 -15.70
C ALA A 226 13.59 17.33 -14.26
N CYS A 227 13.38 18.38 -13.45
CA CYS A 227 12.81 18.27 -12.11
C CYS A 227 11.37 17.74 -12.13
N ILE A 228 10.56 18.13 -13.13
CA ILE A 228 9.20 17.64 -13.27
C ILE A 228 9.18 16.16 -13.67
N VAL A 229 10.04 15.74 -14.60
CA VAL A 229 10.11 14.34 -15.05
C VAL A 229 10.70 13.43 -13.96
N SER A 230 11.66 13.92 -13.18
CA SER A 230 12.25 13.14 -12.08
C SER A 230 11.27 12.82 -10.95
N GLN A 231 10.13 13.53 -10.87
CA GLN A 231 9.05 13.22 -9.95
C GLN A 231 8.61 11.75 -10.05
N GLY A 232 8.43 11.22 -11.26
CA GLY A 232 8.00 9.83 -11.45
C GLY A 232 9.00 8.82 -10.87
N LEU A 233 10.29 9.14 -10.93
CA LEU A 233 11.35 8.32 -10.32
C LEU A 233 11.31 8.43 -8.79
N VAL A 234 11.16 9.64 -8.26
CA VAL A 234 11.04 9.88 -6.81
C VAL A 234 9.83 9.12 -6.24
N ASP A 235 8.68 9.16 -6.91
CA ASP A 235 7.48 8.44 -6.52
C ASP A 235 7.69 6.91 -6.53
N ALA A 236 8.32 6.40 -7.59
CA ALA A 236 8.64 4.99 -7.69
C ALA A 236 9.59 4.54 -6.57
N ILE A 237 10.56 5.37 -6.19
CA ILE A 237 11.49 5.07 -5.08
C ILE A 237 10.73 5.09 -3.76
N ILE A 238 9.96 6.15 -3.47
CA ILE A 238 9.31 6.30 -2.17
C ILE A 238 8.28 5.17 -1.93
N TYR A 239 7.49 4.81 -2.94
CA TYR A 239 6.47 3.78 -2.79
C TYR A 239 6.98 2.36 -3.11
N GLY A 240 7.99 2.22 -3.97
CA GLY A 240 8.56 0.94 -4.36
C GLY A 240 9.59 0.40 -3.37
N VAL A 241 10.43 1.28 -2.80
CA VAL A 241 11.51 0.92 -1.88
C VAL A 241 11.02 0.97 -0.43
N ASN A 242 10.12 0.04 -0.10
CA ASN A 242 9.75 -0.25 1.28
C ASN A 242 10.33 -1.62 1.68
N GLU A 243 10.75 -1.82 2.94
CA GLU A 243 11.35 -3.08 3.42
C GLU A 243 10.44 -4.28 3.10
N SER A 244 9.13 -4.08 3.28
CA SER A 244 8.12 -5.09 2.94
C SER A 244 7.96 -5.35 1.44
N SER A 245 8.17 -4.36 0.58
CA SER A 245 8.16 -4.55 -0.87
C SER A 245 9.42 -5.28 -1.31
N LEU A 246 10.60 -4.87 -0.83
CA LEU A 246 11.87 -5.48 -1.20
C LEU A 246 11.96 -6.95 -0.81
N SER A 247 11.45 -7.34 0.37
CA SER A 247 11.42 -8.75 0.78
C SER A 247 10.60 -9.62 -0.19
N ARG A 248 9.42 -9.14 -0.62
CA ARG A 248 8.58 -9.85 -1.58
C ARG A 248 9.18 -9.92 -2.97
N TRP A 249 9.78 -8.81 -3.43
CA TRP A 249 10.51 -8.81 -4.70
C TRP A 249 11.70 -9.77 -4.65
N ARG A 250 12.40 -9.85 -3.53
CA ARG A 250 13.50 -10.80 -3.33
C ARG A 250 13.01 -12.25 -3.34
N GLU A 251 11.85 -12.56 -2.74
CA GLU A 251 11.24 -13.89 -2.79
C GLU A 251 10.77 -14.29 -4.20
N LEU A 252 10.28 -13.33 -4.99
CA LEU A 252 9.85 -13.58 -6.38
C LEU A 252 11.03 -13.71 -7.35
N ILE A 253 12.09 -12.92 -7.16
CA ILE A 253 13.29 -12.94 -8.01
C ILE A 253 14.22 -14.09 -7.63
N PHE A 254 14.32 -14.39 -6.33
CA PHE A 254 15.09 -15.49 -5.79
C PHE A 254 14.15 -16.41 -5.00
N PRO A 255 13.29 -17.19 -5.68
CA PRO A 255 12.55 -18.24 -5.02
C PRO A 255 13.58 -19.18 -4.37
N SER A 256 13.68 -19.15 -3.04
CA SER A 256 14.50 -20.10 -2.31
C SER A 256 14.02 -21.50 -2.66
N SER A 257 14.89 -22.26 -3.33
CA SER A 257 14.76 -23.70 -3.58
C SER A 257 14.91 -24.45 -2.24
N ASP A 258 14.00 -24.20 -1.29
CA ASP A 258 14.01 -24.83 0.03
C ASP A 258 12.69 -25.58 0.29
N LYS A 259 11.99 -25.95 -0.80
CA LYS A 259 10.80 -26.82 -0.72
C LYS A 259 11.15 -28.31 -0.66
N ASP A 260 12.39 -28.72 -0.94
CA ASP A 260 12.80 -30.14 -0.86
C ASP A 260 13.27 -30.58 0.54
N VAL A 261 13.57 -29.65 1.46
CA VAL A 261 14.04 -30.00 2.81
C VAL A 261 12.87 -30.20 3.79
N THR A 262 11.72 -29.55 3.54
CA THR A 262 10.58 -29.65 4.47
C THR A 262 9.78 -30.96 4.30
N GLU A 263 9.73 -31.54 3.09
CA GLU A 263 9.13 -32.88 2.90
C GLU A 263 9.99 -34.00 3.50
N THR A 264 11.32 -33.89 3.45
CA THR A 264 12.23 -34.90 4.03
C THR A 264 12.28 -34.86 5.55
N VAL A 265 12.09 -33.70 6.18
CA VAL A 265 12.02 -33.57 7.65
C VAL A 265 10.66 -33.99 8.20
N SER A 266 9.57 -33.79 7.45
CA SER A 266 8.24 -34.28 7.83
C SER A 266 8.16 -35.81 7.77
N ALA A 267 8.72 -36.42 6.72
CA ALA A 267 8.81 -37.88 6.61
C ALA A 267 9.63 -38.52 7.75
N ARG A 268 10.79 -37.93 8.12
CA ARG A 268 11.61 -38.44 9.23
C ARG A 268 10.94 -38.33 10.60
N ASN A 269 10.16 -37.27 10.84
CA ASN A 269 9.46 -37.08 12.12
C ASN A 269 8.23 -37.99 12.30
N ILE A 270 7.63 -38.47 11.20
CA ILE A 270 6.54 -39.46 11.26
C ILE A 270 7.09 -40.82 11.70
N ASP A 271 8.25 -41.24 11.17
CA ASP A 271 8.91 -42.50 11.57
C ASP A 271 9.34 -42.50 13.05
N THR A 272 9.77 -41.35 13.59
CA THR A 272 10.18 -41.27 15.01
C THR A 272 8.99 -41.32 15.97
N ARG A 273 7.80 -40.92 15.54
CA ARG A 273 6.58 -40.91 16.38
C ARG A 273 5.93 -42.29 16.53
N VAL A 274 6.18 -43.21 15.61
CA VAL A 274 5.67 -44.59 15.71
C VAL A 274 6.51 -45.43 16.69
N SER A 275 7.79 -45.09 16.91
CA SER A 275 8.69 -45.91 17.72
C SER A 275 8.61 -45.71 19.25
N THR A 276 7.78 -44.81 19.77
CA THR A 276 7.73 -44.49 21.23
C THR A 276 6.45 -44.92 21.94
N ARG A 277 5.61 -45.77 21.33
CA ARG A 277 4.38 -46.25 21.99
C ARG A 277 4.16 -47.76 21.86
N VAL A 278 5.08 -48.55 22.41
CA VAL A 278 4.79 -49.93 22.88
C VAL A 278 5.43 -50.10 24.26
N HIS A 279 4.59 -50.11 25.30
CA HIS A 279 4.94 -50.63 26.62
C HIS A 279 5.14 -52.15 26.54
N SER A 280 6.01 -52.72 27.37
CA SER A 280 5.60 -53.69 28.41
C SER A 280 6.78 -54.23 29.24
N ASN A 281 6.52 -54.37 30.54
CA ASN A 281 7.28 -55.20 31.49
C ASN A 281 6.99 -56.70 31.27
N ALA A 282 7.93 -57.54 31.73
CA ALA A 282 7.83 -58.96 32.17
C ALA A 282 8.60 -60.02 31.33
N ALA A 283 9.76 -60.40 31.90
CA ALA A 283 10.39 -61.72 32.11
C ALA A 283 10.37 -62.90 31.08
N VAL A 284 11.54 -63.57 31.05
CA VAL A 284 11.87 -65.00 30.76
C VAL A 284 12.40 -65.39 29.36
N ALA A 285 13.70 -65.75 29.37
CA ALA A 285 14.50 -66.74 28.62
C ALA A 285 14.15 -67.20 27.18
N SER A 286 15.14 -67.07 26.27
CA SER A 286 15.87 -68.19 25.60
C SER A 286 16.33 -67.86 24.16
N SER A 287 17.60 -68.19 23.92
CA SER A 287 18.33 -68.57 22.69
C SER A 287 17.80 -68.27 21.26
N ALA A 288 18.75 -67.72 20.48
CA ALA A 288 19.22 -68.19 19.17
C ALA A 288 18.44 -67.88 17.85
N SER A 289 19.14 -67.10 17.02
CA SER A 289 19.47 -67.38 15.60
C SER A 289 18.43 -67.18 14.47
N SER A 290 18.88 -66.36 13.51
CA SER A 290 18.75 -66.52 12.06
C SER A 290 17.50 -66.01 11.29
N SER A 291 17.81 -65.06 10.40
CA SER A 291 17.37 -64.96 8.99
C SER A 291 15.95 -64.48 8.59
N LYS A 292 15.91 -63.21 8.16
CA LYS A 292 15.65 -62.73 6.78
C LYS A 292 14.39 -63.18 5.97
N VAL A 293 13.62 -62.15 5.57
CA VAL A 293 12.87 -61.88 4.31
C VAL A 293 11.53 -62.62 4.08
N ILE A 294 10.47 -61.87 3.76
CA ILE A 294 9.74 -61.80 2.46
C ILE A 294 8.34 -61.18 2.65
N ILE A 295 8.02 -60.29 1.71
CA ILE A 295 6.83 -59.45 1.55
C ILE A 295 5.55 -60.28 1.42
N THR A 296 4.45 -59.81 2.02
CA THR A 296 3.10 -60.15 1.54
C THR A 296 2.16 -58.96 1.74
N THR A 297 1.90 -58.23 0.65
CA THR A 297 0.77 -57.30 0.53
C THR A 297 -0.48 -58.11 0.24
N SER A 298 -1.40 -58.17 1.20
CA SER A 298 -2.77 -58.62 0.98
C SER A 298 -3.71 -57.80 1.86
N ILE A 299 -4.57 -56.98 1.26
CA ILE A 299 -5.95 -56.89 1.73
C ILE A 299 -6.84 -57.03 0.51
N GLU A 300 -7.65 -58.07 0.59
CA GLU A 300 -8.65 -58.48 -0.37
C GLU A 300 -9.69 -57.38 -0.66
N GLN A 301 -9.97 -57.36 -1.94
CA GLN A 301 -11.04 -56.79 -2.70
C GLN A 301 -12.43 -57.28 -2.25
N GLU A 302 -13.41 -56.38 -2.19
CA GLU A 302 -14.80 -56.71 -2.51
C GLU A 302 -15.33 -55.71 -3.55
N THR A 303 -15.66 -56.26 -4.71
CA THR A 303 -16.15 -55.62 -5.93
C THR A 303 -17.68 -55.44 -5.92
N SER A 304 -18.22 -54.38 -6.52
CA SER A 304 -19.16 -54.55 -7.65
C SER A 304 -19.45 -53.25 -8.44
N SER A 305 -19.39 -53.44 -9.76
CA SER A 305 -20.11 -52.79 -10.89
C SER A 305 -19.97 -51.30 -11.22
N ILE A 306 -19.44 -51.12 -12.43
CA ILE A 306 -19.44 -50.01 -13.38
C ILE A 306 -20.89 -49.72 -13.86
N ASP A 307 -21.28 -48.44 -14.03
CA ASP A 307 -21.78 -47.96 -15.33
C ASP A 307 -21.76 -46.44 -15.51
N LYS A 308 -21.84 -46.06 -16.79
CA LYS A 308 -21.44 -44.81 -17.44
C LYS A 308 -22.63 -43.85 -17.70
N ASP A 309 -22.28 -42.59 -17.98
CA ASP A 309 -23.00 -41.58 -18.77
C ASP A 309 -24.12 -40.69 -18.16
N ASP A 310 -24.05 -39.44 -18.64
CA ASP A 310 -25.08 -38.40 -18.86
C ASP A 310 -25.60 -37.48 -17.73
N GLY A 311 -25.52 -36.16 -18.01
CA GLY A 311 -26.71 -35.31 -17.97
C GLY A 311 -26.89 -34.29 -16.83
N VAL A 312 -26.52 -33.04 -17.11
CA VAL A 312 -27.39 -31.82 -17.06
C VAL A 312 -28.18 -31.45 -15.78
N GLU A 313 -28.04 -30.15 -15.45
CA GLU A 313 -28.95 -29.21 -14.75
C GLU A 313 -28.93 -28.99 -13.22
N LEU A 314 -28.54 -27.74 -12.89
CA LEU A 314 -29.19 -26.76 -12.00
C LEU A 314 -29.88 -27.27 -10.73
N THR A 315 -29.54 -26.73 -9.55
CA THR A 315 -30.42 -25.79 -8.81
C THR A 315 -29.68 -25.07 -7.68
N GLU A 316 -29.92 -23.77 -7.63
CA GLU A 316 -29.75 -22.76 -6.58
C GLU A 316 -29.96 -23.26 -5.12
N MET A 317 -29.13 -22.80 -4.18
CA MET A 317 -29.43 -22.90 -2.74
C MET A 317 -29.18 -21.55 -2.02
N ARG A 318 -30.29 -20.91 -1.64
CA ARG A 318 -30.37 -19.66 -0.86
C ARG A 318 -29.92 -19.84 0.59
N PRO A 319 -29.53 -18.74 1.28
CA PRO A 319 -29.09 -18.78 2.67
C PRO A 319 -30.27 -18.92 3.66
N VAL A 320 -30.09 -19.77 4.67
CA VAL A 320 -31.04 -19.97 5.78
C VAL A 320 -30.87 -18.86 6.82
N PHE A 321 -31.90 -18.03 6.98
CA PHE A 321 -32.06 -17.09 8.08
C PHE A 321 -32.48 -17.86 9.35
N ARG A 322 -31.73 -17.71 10.45
CA ARG A 322 -32.09 -18.28 11.76
C ARG A 322 -32.75 -17.21 12.63
N GLN A 323 -34.04 -17.39 12.89
CA GLN A 323 -34.85 -16.56 13.77
C GLN A 323 -34.68 -17.04 15.22
N ASN A 324 -34.22 -16.17 16.12
CA ASN A 324 -34.16 -16.44 17.56
C ASN A 324 -35.52 -16.13 18.20
N SER A 325 -36.24 -17.18 18.60
CA SER A 325 -37.34 -17.14 19.56
C SER A 325 -36.80 -17.33 20.99
N GLY A 326 -37.22 -16.46 21.92
CA GLY A 326 -36.68 -16.37 23.27
C GLY A 326 -37.31 -17.27 24.34
N LEU A 327 -37.36 -16.71 25.56
CA LEU A 327 -37.76 -17.26 26.88
C LEU A 327 -36.56 -17.87 27.63
N ARG A 328 -36.27 -17.53 28.89
CA ARG A 328 -37.09 -17.02 29.98
C ARG A 328 -36.21 -16.36 31.04
#